data_AF-W5TYH6-F1
#
_entry.id   AF-W5TYH6-F1
#
_cell.length_a   1.000
_cell.length_b   1.000
_cell.length_c   1.000
_cell.angle_alpha   90.00
_cell.angle_beta   90.00
_cell.angle_gamma   90.00
#
_symmetry.space_group_name_H-M   'P 1'
#
loop_
_entity.id
_entity.type
_entity.pdbx_description
1 polymer ?
#
loop_
_entity_poly.entity_id
_entity_poly.type
_entity_poly.pdbx_seq_one_letter_code
_entity_poly.pdbx_strand_id
1 'polypeptide(L)'
;MSTDSEDQQSGGGPTATVSEVVAGWNVPAGAPVALRIRDSILEAIAQGYDDPQLVADLAVGPLVIAVGRLETELAEARRRITALEQVIGDGAAGSGV
;
A
#
# COMPACT_ATOMS: atom_id res chain seq x y z
N MET A 1 -47.73 8.85 -36.24
CA MET A 1 -47.45 7.80 -35.25
C MET A 1 -46.00 8.03 -34.84
N SER A 2 -45.80 8.74 -33.74
CA SER A 2 -44.52 9.33 -33.35
C SER A 2 -43.59 8.27 -32.76
N THR A 3 -42.39 8.16 -33.30
CA THR A 3 -41.25 7.47 -32.69
C THR A 3 -40.47 8.50 -31.90
N ASP A 4 -40.69 8.58 -30.60
CA ASP A 4 -39.89 9.40 -29.71
C ASP A 4 -39.93 8.79 -28.31
N SER A 5 -39.10 7.76 -28.11
CA SER A 5 -38.89 7.11 -26.81
C SER A 5 -37.47 6.53 -26.74
N GLU A 6 -36.49 7.32 -27.16
CA GLU A 6 -35.09 7.11 -26.79
C GLU A 6 -34.70 8.31 -25.95
N ASP A 7 -34.83 8.20 -24.63
CA ASP A 7 -34.08 8.98 -23.63
C ASP A 7 -34.75 8.81 -22.27
N GLN A 8 -34.37 7.77 -21.53
CA GLN A 8 -34.50 7.71 -20.07
C GLN A 8 -33.68 6.56 -19.48
N GLN A 9 -32.38 6.58 -19.72
CA GLN A 9 -31.40 5.94 -18.84
C GLN A 9 -30.39 7.01 -18.40
N SER A 10 -30.78 7.81 -17.41
CA SER A 10 -29.86 8.67 -16.66
C SER A 10 -29.98 8.31 -15.19
N GLY A 11 -29.36 7.18 -14.84
CA GLY A 11 -29.20 6.69 -13.46
C GLY A 11 -27.73 6.61 -13.05
N GLY A 12 -26.87 7.47 -13.60
CA GLY A 12 -25.44 7.50 -13.25
C GLY A 12 -25.17 8.64 -12.27
N GLY A 13 -25.14 8.36 -10.96
CA GLY A 13 -24.40 9.22 -10.05
C GLY A 13 -22.92 9.31 -10.48
N PRO A 14 -22.19 10.36 -10.13
CA PRO A 14 -20.80 10.52 -10.59
C PRO A 14 -19.97 9.30 -10.14
N THR A 15 -19.50 8.50 -11.10
CA THR A 15 -18.50 7.46 -10.84
C THR A 15 -17.20 8.15 -10.48
N ALA A 16 -16.70 7.88 -9.27
CA ALA A 16 -15.44 8.43 -8.80
C ALA A 16 -14.31 8.10 -9.79
N THR A 17 -13.43 9.06 -10.03
CA THR A 17 -12.24 8.85 -10.85
C THR A 17 -11.27 7.90 -10.16
N VAL A 18 -10.40 7.24 -10.92
CA VAL A 18 -9.36 6.37 -10.34
C VAL A 18 -8.47 7.15 -9.37
N SER A 19 -8.17 8.41 -9.67
CA SER A 19 -7.43 9.30 -8.77
C SER A 19 -8.14 9.51 -7.43
N GLU A 20 -9.46 9.69 -7.42
CA GLU A 20 -10.25 9.87 -6.19
C GLU A 20 -10.25 8.59 -5.35
N VAL A 21 -10.36 7.43 -6.00
CA VAL A 21 -10.28 6.13 -5.33
C VAL A 21 -8.91 5.95 -4.66
N VAL A 22 -7.82 6.22 -5.37
CA VAL A 22 -6.45 6.08 -4.84
C VAL A 22 -6.17 7.12 -3.74
N ALA A 23 -6.62 8.36 -3.90
CA ALA A 23 -6.46 9.41 -2.90
C ALA A 23 -7.23 9.08 -1.60
N GLY A 24 -8.36 8.39 -1.71
CA GLY A 24 -9.18 7.94 -0.59
C GLY A 24 -8.61 6.76 0.20
N TRP A 25 -7.49 6.17 -0.23
CA TRP A 25 -6.87 5.07 0.51
C TRP A 25 -6.42 5.50 1.91
N ASN A 26 -6.94 4.80 2.93
CA ASN A 26 -6.55 5.00 4.31
C ASN A 26 -5.14 4.43 4.55
N VAL A 27 -4.13 5.28 4.46
CA VAL A 27 -2.74 4.93 4.77
C VAL A 27 -2.43 5.34 6.21
N PRO A 28 -2.04 4.41 7.11
CA PRO A 28 -1.76 4.73 8.50
C PRO A 28 -0.66 5.80 8.67
N ALA A 29 -0.83 6.65 9.68
CA ALA A 29 0.23 7.54 10.12
C ALA A 29 1.46 6.71 10.55
N GLY A 30 2.63 7.03 9.99
CA GLY A 30 3.86 6.27 10.24
C GLY A 30 4.17 5.15 9.23
N ALA A 31 3.43 5.06 8.13
CA ALA A 31 3.74 4.15 7.00
C ALA A 31 4.36 4.90 5.80
N PRO A 32 5.60 5.41 5.89
CA PRO A 32 6.19 6.27 4.86
C PRO A 32 6.34 5.60 3.49
N VAL A 33 6.56 4.28 3.47
CA VAL A 33 6.66 3.52 2.21
C VAL A 33 5.29 3.42 1.54
N ALA A 34 4.23 3.13 2.29
CA ALA A 34 2.87 3.05 1.76
C ALA A 34 2.39 4.42 1.25
N LEU A 35 2.75 5.51 1.95
CA LEU A 35 2.50 6.88 1.48
C LEU A 35 3.19 7.13 0.14
N ARG A 36 4.49 6.82 0.04
CA ARG A 36 5.25 6.99 -1.21
C ARG A 36 4.64 6.19 -2.37
N ILE A 37 4.21 4.95 -2.15
CA ILE A 37 3.56 4.14 -3.19
C ILE A 37 2.28 4.81 -3.69
N ARG A 38 1.42 5.27 -2.77
CA ARG A 38 0.18 5.98 -3.13
C ARG A 38 0.48 7.24 -3.94
N ASP A 39 1.44 8.04 -3.48
CA ASP A 39 1.80 9.30 -4.14
C ASP A 39 2.38 9.06 -5.54
N SER A 40 3.20 8.02 -5.73
CA SER A 40 3.72 7.63 -7.04
C SER A 40 2.62 7.14 -8.00
N ILE A 41 1.60 6.44 -7.49
CA ILE A 41 0.45 6.02 -8.30
C ILE A 41 -0.36 7.25 -8.75
N LEU A 42 -0.61 8.20 -7.84
CA LEU A 42 -1.31 9.45 -8.19
C LEU A 42 -0.53 10.26 -9.23
N GLU A 43 0.80 10.30 -9.14
CA GLU A 43 1.65 10.95 -10.13
C GLU A 43 1.54 10.26 -11.51
N ALA A 44 1.54 8.94 -11.57
CA ALA A 44 1.34 8.20 -12.82
C ALA A 44 -0.05 8.46 -13.44
N ILE A 45 -1.10 8.49 -12.62
CA ILE A 45 -2.46 8.85 -13.06
C ILE A 45 -2.47 10.25 -13.65
N ALA A 46 -1.81 11.22 -12.99
CA ALA A 46 -1.70 12.60 -13.49
C ALA A 46 -0.94 12.71 -14.83
N GLN A 47 -0.09 11.74 -15.16
CA GLN A 47 0.62 11.65 -16.45
C GLN A 47 -0.20 10.95 -17.56
N GLY A 48 -1.43 10.52 -17.26
CA GLY A 48 -2.33 9.86 -18.22
C GLY A 48 -2.35 8.34 -18.12
N TYR A 49 -1.78 7.76 -17.06
CA TYR A 49 -1.91 6.33 -16.74
C TYR A 49 -3.09 6.11 -15.78
N ASP A 50 -4.29 6.45 -16.21
CA ASP A 50 -5.52 6.44 -15.39
C ASP A 50 -6.44 5.25 -15.66
N ASP A 51 -6.06 4.34 -16.56
CA ASP A 51 -6.72 3.06 -16.76
C ASP A 51 -6.67 2.24 -15.45
N PRO A 52 -7.83 1.89 -14.84
CA PRO A 52 -7.90 1.13 -13.60
C PRO A 52 -7.08 -0.16 -13.61
N GLN A 53 -7.04 -0.88 -14.74
CA GLN A 53 -6.27 -2.13 -14.86
C GLN A 53 -4.77 -1.86 -14.87
N LEU A 54 -4.34 -0.82 -15.58
CA LEU A 54 -2.95 -0.41 -15.61
C LEU A 54 -2.48 0.10 -14.24
N VAL A 55 -3.30 0.87 -13.53
CA VAL A 55 -2.99 1.36 -12.17
C VAL A 55 -2.83 0.21 -11.20
N ALA A 56 -3.69 -0.81 -11.28
CA ALA A 56 -3.57 -2.01 -10.47
C ALA A 56 -2.25 -2.74 -10.76
N ASP A 57 -1.91 -2.94 -12.04
CA ASP A 57 -0.66 -3.60 -12.45
C ASP A 57 0.58 -2.79 -12.03
N LEU A 58 0.53 -1.46 -12.15
CA LEU A 58 1.61 -0.55 -11.77
C LEU A 58 1.87 -0.57 -10.26
N ALA A 59 0.82 -0.75 -9.45
CA ALA A 59 0.92 -0.80 -8.00
C ALA A 59 1.58 -2.10 -7.48
N VAL A 60 1.49 -3.21 -8.23
CA VAL A 60 2.02 -4.51 -7.80
C VAL A 60 3.55 -4.48 -7.63
N GLY A 61 4.28 -3.86 -8.56
CA GLY A 61 5.75 -3.82 -8.52
C GLY A 61 6.30 -3.16 -7.24
N PRO A 62 5.91 -1.91 -6.93
CA PRO A 62 6.30 -1.23 -5.70
C PRO A 62 5.88 -1.97 -4.43
N LEU A 63 4.70 -2.62 -4.43
CA LEU A 63 4.23 -3.42 -3.29
C LEU A 63 5.12 -4.65 -3.04
N VAL A 64 5.46 -5.40 -4.08
CA VAL A 64 6.36 -6.57 -3.98
C VAL A 64 7.72 -6.16 -3.40
N ILE A 65 8.27 -5.05 -3.86
CA ILE A 65 9.55 -4.52 -3.35
C ILE A 65 9.43 -4.11 -1.89
N ALA A 66 8.37 -3.38 -1.52
CA ALA A 66 8.14 -2.94 -0.15
C ALA A 66 7.94 -4.12 0.81
N VAL A 67 7.19 -5.14 0.40
CA VAL A 67 6.97 -6.36 1.19
C VAL A 67 8.28 -7.12 1.38
N GLY A 68 9.04 -7.39 0.31
CA GLY A 68 10.31 -8.11 0.44
C GLY A 68 11.33 -7.38 1.33
N ARG A 69 11.31 -6.05 1.30
CA ARG A 69 12.11 -5.22 2.22
C ARG A 69 11.65 -5.38 3.67
N LEU A 70 10.35 -5.31 3.94
CA LEU A 70 9.78 -5.50 5.27
C LEU A 70 10.08 -6.90 5.82
N GLU A 71 9.96 -7.94 5.01
CA GLU A 71 10.28 -9.32 5.39
C GLU A 71 11.75 -9.45 5.80
N THR A 72 12.66 -8.83 5.03
CA THR A 72 14.10 -8.84 5.32
C THR A 72 14.43 -8.08 6.60
N GLU A 73 13.91 -6.87 6.75
CA GLU A 73 14.14 -6.04 7.94
C GLU A 73 13.53 -6.68 9.20
N LEU A 74 12.36 -7.31 9.09
CA LEU A 74 11.72 -8.03 10.19
C LEU A 74 12.52 -9.27 10.60
N ALA A 75 13.00 -10.06 9.63
CA ALA A 75 13.84 -11.22 9.91
C ALA A 75 15.12 -10.81 10.65
N GLU A 76 15.74 -9.70 10.24
CA GLU A 76 16.92 -9.15 10.89
C GLU A 76 16.63 -8.63 12.30
N ALA A 77 15.54 -7.88 12.47
CA ALA A 77 15.12 -7.40 13.79
C ALA A 77 14.87 -8.56 14.77
N ARG A 78 14.21 -9.63 14.31
CA ARG A 78 13.99 -10.84 15.11
C ARG A 78 15.30 -11.50 15.52
N ARG A 79 16.25 -11.67 14.58
CA ARG A 79 17.58 -12.21 14.87
C ARG A 79 18.29 -11.41 15.95
N ARG A 80 18.24 -10.08 15.83
CA ARG A 80 18.91 -9.17 16.77
C ARG A 80 18.26 -9.19 18.16
N ILE A 81 16.93 -9.26 18.23
CA ILE A 81 16.20 -9.42 19.50
C ILE A 81 16.62 -10.71 20.19
N THR A 82 16.58 -11.85 19.48
CA THR A 82 17.00 -13.14 20.06
C THR A 82 18.45 -13.11 20.55
N ALA A 83 19.37 -12.51 19.79
CA ALA A 83 20.76 -12.38 20.21
C ALA A 83 20.91 -11.53 21.48
N LEU A 84 20.16 -10.43 21.59
CA LEU A 84 20.16 -9.58 22.79
C LEU A 84 19.54 -10.30 24.00
N GLU A 85 18.44 -11.03 23.79
CA GLU A 85 17.79 -11.83 24.83
C GLU A 85 18.71 -12.92 25.38
N GLN A 86 19.50 -13.58 24.52
CA GLN A 86 20.52 -14.54 24.94
C GLN A 86 21.59 -13.90 25.82
N VAL A 87 22.15 -12.75 25.41
CA VAL A 87 23.17 -12.04 26.20
C VAL A 87 22.64 -11.61 27.58
N ILE A 88 21.39 -11.13 27.64
CA ILE A 88 20.75 -10.75 28.90
C ILE A 88 20.52 -11.99 29.78
N GLY A 89 20.06 -13.10 29.21
CA GLY A 89 19.85 -14.37 29.91
C GLY A 89 21.15 -14.95 30.48
N ASP A 90 22.22 -14.95 29.70
CA ASP A 90 23.54 -15.45 30.10
C ASP A 90 24.17 -14.57 31.19
N GLY A 91 24.01 -13.24 31.10
CA GLY A 91 24.46 -12.30 32.13
C GLY A 91 23.71 -12.45 33.44
N ALA A 92 22.40 -12.73 33.39
CA ALA A 92 21.59 -13.00 34.58
C ALA A 92 21.96 -14.35 35.24
N ALA A 93 22.27 -15.37 34.45
CA ALA A 93 22.74 -16.67 34.96
C ALA A 93 24.16 -16.61 35.55
N GLY A 94 25.03 -15.75 35.02
CA GLY A 94 26.40 -15.55 35.51
C GLY A 94 26.55 -14.68 36.76
N SER A 95 25.53 -13.88 37.11
CA SER A 95 25.55 -12.97 38.27
C SER A 95 24.93 -13.56 39.55
N GLY A 96 24.47 -14.81 39.51
CA GLY A 96 23.80 -15.50 40.63
C GLY A 96 24.69 -16.46 41.43
N VAL A 97 26.01 -16.41 41.29
CA VAL A 97 27.00 -17.23 42.02
C VAL A 97 27.89 -16.36 42.90
#